data_AF-A0A353QXS7-F1
#
_entry.id   AF-A0A353QXS7-F1
#
_cell.length_a   1.000
_cell.length_b   1.000
_cell.length_c   1.000
_cell.angle_alpha   90.00
_cell.angle_beta   90.00
_cell.angle_gamma   90.00
#
_symmetry.space_group_name_H-M   'P 1'
#
loop_
_entity.id
_entity.type
_entity.pdbx_description
1 polymer ?
#
loop_
_entity_poly.entity_id
_entity_poly.type
_entity_poly.pdbx_seq_one_letter_code
_entity_poly.pdbx_strand_id
1 'polypeptide(L)'
;MVKRLLILVLPMLLVLSAGLYFIPIESSFAKANQSKNSVQNNKTVIVYYFYGNPRCATCQKIEKYTKEAVVENFSKEIKYKKVSFQAVDLDNPKNKHFSKDYNLYTKSVIVSERKNGKEIKYKNLDKIWTLTNDEKKFKDYINKEVKSSLGG
;
A
#
# COMPACT_ATOMS: atom_id res chain seq x y z
N MET A 1 -7.96 58.22 -73.90
CA MET A 1 -8.79 57.30 -73.07
C MET A 1 -8.64 57.76 -71.62
N VAL A 2 -9.59 57.62 -70.69
CA VAL A 2 -10.64 56.59 -70.53
C VAL A 2 -12.05 57.21 -70.29
N LYS A 3 -13.10 56.39 -70.26
CA LYS A 3 -14.52 56.70 -69.98
C LYS A 3 -14.72 57.12 -68.49
N ARG A 4 -15.66 58.01 -68.12
CA ARG A 4 -17.11 57.77 -67.78
C ARG A 4 -17.35 56.48 -66.95
N LEU A 5 -18.27 56.40 -65.98
CA LEU A 5 -19.13 57.33 -65.20
C LEU A 5 -19.81 56.49 -64.07
N LEU A 6 -20.36 57.07 -63.00
CA LEU A 6 -20.98 56.31 -61.88
C LEU A 6 -22.19 55.43 -62.29
N ILE A 7 -22.23 54.19 -61.77
CA ILE A 7 -23.24 53.10 -61.89
C ILE A 7 -22.73 51.91 -61.01
N LEU A 8 -23.45 51.06 -60.26
CA LEU A 8 -24.84 50.93 -59.75
C LEU A 8 -24.76 50.17 -58.39
N VAL A 9 -25.47 50.57 -57.31
CA VAL A 9 -26.75 50.00 -56.78
C VAL A 9 -26.74 48.52 -56.32
N LEU A 10 -26.81 48.31 -54.99
CA LEU A 10 -27.31 47.13 -54.23
C LEU A 10 -26.62 45.74 -54.47
N PRO A 11 -26.93 44.67 -53.69
CA PRO A 11 -27.69 44.60 -52.44
C PRO A 11 -26.97 43.92 -51.24
N MET A 12 -27.60 44.07 -50.08
CA MET A 12 -27.68 43.14 -48.95
C MET A 12 -27.36 41.67 -49.28
N LEU A 13 -26.37 41.08 -48.59
CA LEU A 13 -26.13 39.63 -48.53
C LEU A 13 -25.78 39.23 -47.10
N LEU A 14 -26.37 38.15 -46.59
CA LEU A 14 -26.20 37.74 -45.20
C LEU A 14 -24.80 37.19 -44.93
N VAL A 15 -24.18 37.70 -43.86
CA VAL A 15 -23.24 36.92 -43.04
C VAL A 15 -23.80 36.91 -41.63
N LEU A 16 -24.25 35.74 -41.16
CA LEU A 16 -24.65 35.58 -39.77
C LEU A 16 -23.38 35.59 -38.91
N SER A 17 -23.01 36.77 -38.39
CA SER A 17 -22.05 36.86 -37.29
C SER A 17 -22.68 36.21 -36.05
N ALA A 18 -22.29 34.96 -35.78
CA ALA A 18 -22.74 34.22 -34.62
C ALA A 18 -22.41 35.01 -33.34
N GLY A 19 -23.43 35.57 -32.69
CA GLY A 19 -23.29 36.26 -31.42
C GLY A 19 -22.64 35.34 -30.41
N LEU A 20 -21.61 35.83 -29.71
CA LEU A 20 -20.85 35.01 -28.77
C LEU A 20 -21.75 34.60 -27.61
N TYR A 21 -22.17 33.34 -27.61
CA TYR A 21 -22.78 32.68 -26.45
C TYR A 21 -21.69 32.47 -25.38
N PHE A 22 -21.35 33.54 -24.69
CA PHE A 22 -20.54 33.53 -23.48
C PHE A 22 -21.33 32.84 -22.36
N ILE A 23 -21.29 31.51 -22.35
CA ILE A 23 -21.81 30.70 -21.24
C ILE A 23 -20.83 30.87 -20.07
N PRO A 24 -21.22 31.48 -18.93
CA PRO A 24 -20.40 31.47 -17.75
C PRO A 24 -20.36 30.03 -17.22
N ILE A 25 -19.24 29.34 -17.42
CA ILE A 25 -19.00 28.04 -16.80
C ILE A 25 -18.79 28.30 -15.31
N GLU A 26 -19.88 28.21 -14.54
CA GLU A 26 -19.83 28.24 -13.08
C GLU A 26 -18.98 27.06 -12.60
N SER A 27 -17.70 27.35 -12.39
CA SER A 27 -16.74 26.40 -11.87
C SER A 27 -17.10 26.11 -10.43
N SER A 28 -17.97 25.11 -10.23
CA SER A 28 -18.22 24.47 -8.95
C SER A 28 -16.93 23.82 -8.47
N PHE A 29 -16.03 24.64 -7.91
CA PHE A 29 -14.89 24.21 -7.13
C PHE A 29 -15.44 23.44 -5.95
N ALA A 30 -15.49 22.12 -6.12
CA ALA A 30 -16.08 21.19 -5.18
C ALA A 30 -15.61 21.52 -3.77
N LYS A 31 -16.56 21.63 -2.84
CA LYS A 31 -16.30 21.93 -1.43
C LYS A 31 -15.33 20.86 -0.92
N ALA A 32 -14.04 21.21 -0.91
CA ALA A 32 -12.97 20.32 -0.48
C ALA A 32 -13.13 20.15 1.03
N ASN A 33 -13.99 19.20 1.40
CA ASN A 33 -14.11 18.70 2.75
C ASN A 33 -12.74 18.16 3.12
N GLN A 34 -11.94 19.03 3.76
CA GLN A 34 -10.78 18.60 4.50
C GLN A 34 -11.33 17.69 5.59
N SER A 35 -11.32 16.39 5.29
CA SER A 35 -11.44 15.35 6.30
C SER A 35 -10.36 15.68 7.32
N LYS A 36 -10.79 16.28 8.44
CA LYS A 36 -9.95 16.67 9.55
C LYS A 36 -9.48 15.37 10.17
N ASN A 37 -8.44 14.83 9.54
CA ASN A 37 -7.87 13.53 9.83
C ASN A 37 -7.27 13.66 11.22
N SER A 38 -8.10 13.40 12.23
CA SER A 38 -7.67 13.13 13.59
C SER A 38 -6.47 12.20 13.44
N VAL A 39 -5.34 12.53 14.09
CA VAL A 39 -4.17 11.67 14.08
C VAL A 39 -4.49 10.47 14.96
N GLN A 40 -5.34 9.59 14.43
CA GLN A 40 -5.60 8.27 14.93
C GLN A 40 -4.23 7.64 15.12
N ASN A 41 -4.02 7.06 16.30
CA ASN A 41 -2.78 6.39 16.65
C ASN A 41 -2.71 5.11 15.81
N ASN A 42 -2.34 5.26 14.53
CA ASN A 42 -2.41 4.25 13.49
C ASN A 42 -1.26 3.26 13.69
N LYS A 43 -1.36 2.50 14.78
CA LYS A 43 -0.51 1.36 15.06
C LYS A 43 -0.93 0.21 14.16
N THR A 44 0.02 -0.29 13.39
CA THR A 44 -0.16 -1.49 12.57
C THR A 44 1.03 -2.42 12.79
N VAL A 45 0.84 -3.69 12.47
CA VAL A 45 1.85 -4.74 12.57
C VAL A 45 2.00 -5.39 11.19
N ILE A 46 3.24 -5.55 10.73
CA ILE A 46 3.55 -6.32 9.53
C ILE A 46 4.39 -7.53 9.95
N VAL A 47 3.92 -8.72 9.61
CA VAL A 47 4.62 -9.98 9.83
C VAL A 47 5.32 -10.35 8.53
N TYR A 48 6.60 -10.01 8.44
CA TYR A 48 7.43 -10.37 7.30
C TYR A 48 7.95 -11.79 7.47
N TYR A 49 7.94 -12.58 6.38
CA TYR A 49 8.79 -13.75 6.25
C TYR A 49 9.81 -13.50 5.14
N PHE A 50 11.06 -13.27 5.53
CA PHE A 50 12.15 -13.05 4.60
C PHE A 50 12.72 -14.38 4.13
N TYR A 51 12.75 -14.56 2.81
CA TYR A 51 13.32 -15.72 2.16
C TYR A 51 14.28 -15.34 1.02
N GLY A 52 14.82 -16.36 0.35
CA GLY A 52 15.63 -16.28 -0.86
C GLY A 52 15.86 -17.72 -1.33
N ASN A 53 16.41 -17.91 -2.52
CA ASN A 53 16.36 -19.17 -3.24
C ASN A 53 17.72 -19.94 -3.18
N PRO A 54 17.73 -21.28 -3.39
CA PRO A 54 16.56 -22.17 -3.47
C PRO A 54 15.86 -22.33 -2.11
N ARG A 55 14.60 -22.76 -2.13
CA ARG A 55 13.76 -22.94 -0.92
C ARG A 55 13.61 -24.42 -0.58
N CYS A 56 14.08 -24.84 0.59
CA CYS A 56 13.86 -26.21 1.10
C CYS A 56 12.48 -26.38 1.76
N ALA A 57 12.08 -27.62 2.03
CA ALA A 57 10.80 -27.95 2.68
C ALA A 57 10.58 -27.23 4.03
N THR A 58 11.63 -27.06 4.84
CA THR A 58 11.58 -26.28 6.10
C THR A 58 11.22 -24.81 5.84
N CYS A 59 11.78 -24.21 4.77
CA CYS A 59 11.46 -22.85 4.36
C CYS A 59 10.05 -22.71 3.77
N GLN A 60 9.40 -23.80 3.37
CA GLN A 60 7.99 -23.81 2.96
C GLN A 60 7.07 -23.97 4.18
N LYS A 61 7.41 -24.85 5.13
CA LYS A 61 6.70 -25.00 6.43
C LYS A 61 6.67 -23.68 7.21
N ILE A 62 7.80 -23.00 7.34
CA ILE A 62 7.89 -21.72 8.07
C ILE A 62 6.95 -20.67 7.44
N GLU A 63 6.95 -20.51 6.11
CA GLU A 63 5.99 -19.59 5.45
C GLU A 63 4.54 -20.00 5.71
N LYS A 64 4.20 -21.27 5.46
CA LYS A 64 2.85 -21.81 5.64
C LYS A 64 2.33 -21.53 7.05
N TYR A 65 3.08 -21.93 8.07
CA TYR A 65 2.67 -21.84 9.45
C TYR A 65 2.59 -20.39 9.96
N THR A 66 3.50 -19.51 9.52
CA THR A 66 3.41 -18.07 9.85
C THR A 66 2.20 -17.42 9.18
N LYS A 67 1.95 -17.71 7.89
CA LYS A 67 0.79 -17.20 7.15
C LYS A 67 -0.52 -17.66 7.77
N GLU A 68 -0.64 -18.94 8.08
CA GLU A 68 -1.82 -19.54 8.69
C GLU A 68 -2.09 -18.96 10.08
N ALA A 69 -1.10 -18.92 10.98
CA ALA A 69 -1.24 -18.28 12.29
C ALA A 69 -1.80 -16.86 12.19
N VAL A 70 -1.22 -16.04 11.30
CA VAL A 70 -1.64 -14.64 11.10
C VAL A 70 -3.05 -14.52 10.52
N VAL A 71 -3.39 -15.32 9.49
CA VAL A 71 -4.70 -15.24 8.81
C VAL A 71 -5.83 -15.79 9.68
N GLU A 72 -5.60 -16.90 10.37
CA GLU A 72 -6.59 -17.55 11.25
C GLU A 72 -6.94 -16.66 12.46
N ASN A 73 -5.92 -16.10 13.13
CA ASN A 73 -6.08 -15.50 14.45
C ASN A 73 -6.27 -13.96 14.43
N PHE A 74 -5.89 -13.29 13.34
CA PHE A 74 -5.95 -11.82 13.21
C PHE A 74 -6.84 -11.35 12.05
N SER A 75 -7.82 -12.16 11.65
CA SER A 75 -8.74 -11.89 10.53
C SER A 75 -9.49 -10.55 10.64
N LYS A 76 -9.85 -10.13 11.87
CA LYS A 76 -10.45 -8.81 12.14
C LYS A 76 -9.44 -7.69 11.89
N GLU A 77 -8.24 -7.83 12.43
CA GLU A 77 -7.17 -6.85 12.31
C GLU A 77 -6.70 -6.70 10.86
N ILE A 78 -6.66 -7.80 10.09
CA ILE A 78 -6.41 -7.81 8.64
C ILE A 78 -7.52 -7.03 7.91
N LYS A 79 -8.81 -7.29 8.22
CA LYS A 79 -9.94 -6.53 7.66
C LYS A 79 -9.85 -5.02 7.96
N TYR A 80 -9.35 -4.65 9.14
CA TYR A 80 -9.09 -3.26 9.53
C TYR A 80 -7.69 -2.74 9.15
N LYS A 81 -6.90 -3.48 8.35
CA LYS A 81 -5.53 -3.14 7.92
C LYS A 81 -4.53 -2.87 9.07
N LYS A 82 -4.83 -3.38 10.27
CA LYS A 82 -3.97 -3.33 11.47
C LYS A 82 -2.91 -4.44 11.48
N VAL A 83 -3.16 -5.57 10.85
CA VAL A 83 -2.20 -6.68 10.69
C VAL A 83 -2.07 -7.02 9.20
N SER A 84 -0.87 -7.38 8.75
CA SER A 84 -0.67 -8.01 7.45
C SER A 84 0.49 -9.02 7.50
N PHE A 85 0.43 -10.06 6.66
CA PHE A 85 1.53 -11.00 6.42
C PHE A 85 2.15 -10.72 5.05
N GLN A 86 3.48 -10.75 4.95
CA GLN A 86 4.22 -10.50 3.71
C GLN A 86 5.40 -11.46 3.59
N ALA A 87 5.36 -12.40 2.65
CA ALA A 87 6.53 -13.18 2.26
C ALA A 87 7.39 -12.34 1.29
N VAL A 88 8.68 -12.18 1.58
CA VAL A 88 9.58 -11.26 0.86
C VAL A 88 10.83 -11.99 0.39
N ASP A 89 11.03 -12.02 -0.93
CA ASP A 89 12.24 -12.54 -1.55
C ASP A 89 13.39 -11.53 -1.48
N LEU A 90 14.47 -11.85 -0.78
CA LEU A 90 15.68 -11.03 -0.65
C LEU A 90 16.58 -11.08 -1.90
N ASP A 91 16.40 -12.04 -2.80
CA ASP A 91 17.21 -12.13 -4.02
C ASP A 91 16.83 -10.99 -4.99
N ASN A 92 15.57 -10.54 -4.95
CA ASN A 92 15.06 -9.39 -5.67
C ASN A 92 15.83 -8.11 -5.25
N PRO A 93 16.50 -7.40 -6.18
CA PRO A 93 17.29 -6.21 -5.86
C PRO A 93 16.54 -5.13 -5.07
N LYS A 94 15.22 -4.99 -5.27
CA LYS A 94 14.39 -4.01 -4.53
C LYS A 94 14.31 -4.30 -3.04
N ASN A 95 14.47 -5.56 -2.62
CA ASN A 95 14.28 -6.03 -1.25
C ASN A 95 15.60 -6.20 -0.47
N LYS A 96 16.77 -6.09 -1.13
CA LYS A 96 18.08 -6.32 -0.50
C LYS A 96 18.41 -5.40 0.68
N HIS A 97 17.72 -4.26 0.81
CA HIS A 97 17.86 -3.36 1.95
C HIS A 97 17.46 -4.04 3.28
N PHE A 98 16.41 -4.86 3.29
CA PHE A 98 15.93 -5.55 4.50
C PHE A 98 16.99 -6.42 5.18
N SER A 99 17.95 -6.98 4.43
CA SER A 99 19.06 -7.75 5.00
C SER A 99 19.97 -6.90 5.90
N LYS A 100 20.13 -5.62 5.58
CA LYS A 100 20.86 -4.67 6.42
C LYS A 100 19.97 -4.13 7.55
N ASP A 101 18.76 -3.72 7.21
CA ASP A 101 17.86 -3.00 8.14
C ASP A 101 17.43 -3.86 9.34
N TYR A 102 17.22 -5.17 9.12
CA TYR A 102 16.90 -6.15 10.17
C TYR A 102 18.08 -7.05 10.55
N ASN A 103 19.29 -6.78 10.04
CA ASN A 103 20.52 -7.58 10.23
C ASN A 103 20.30 -9.09 9.99
N LEU A 104 19.81 -9.45 8.80
CA LEU A 104 19.37 -10.81 8.46
C LEU A 104 20.53 -11.67 7.96
N TYR A 105 20.98 -12.62 8.79
CA TYR A 105 21.92 -13.66 8.39
C TYR A 105 21.27 -14.86 7.69
N THR A 106 19.95 -15.06 7.86
CA THR A 106 19.21 -16.21 7.32
C THR A 106 17.71 -15.92 7.18
N LYS A 107 16.95 -16.90 6.65
CA LYS A 107 15.49 -16.86 6.55
C LYS A 107 14.88 -16.54 7.92
N SER A 108 14.06 -15.50 8.01
CA SER A 108 13.65 -14.90 9.29
C SER A 108 12.19 -14.48 9.26
N VAL A 109 11.49 -14.62 10.38
CA VAL A 109 10.17 -14.01 10.57
C VAL A 109 10.36 -12.76 11.44
N ILE A 110 10.01 -11.60 10.90
CA ILE A 110 10.10 -10.31 11.60
C ILE A 110 8.68 -9.80 11.89
N VAL A 111 8.41 -9.45 13.15
CA VAL A 111 7.22 -8.70 13.54
C VAL A 111 7.60 -7.22 13.61
N SER A 112 7.14 -6.44 12.63
CA SER A 112 7.36 -4.99 12.48
C SER A 112 6.20 -4.23 13.13
N GLU A 113 6.47 -3.55 14.25
CA GLU A 113 5.53 -2.59 14.85
C GLU A 113 5.68 -1.23 14.18
N ARG A 114 4.59 -0.72 13.60
CA ARG A 114 4.56 0.55 12.87
C ARG A 114 3.56 1.50 13.49
N LYS A 115 3.84 2.80 13.43
CA LYS A 115 2.95 3.88 13.83
C LYS A 115 2.97 4.97 12.76
N ASN A 116 1.80 5.33 12.25
CA ASN A 116 1.65 6.33 11.18
C ASN A 116 2.52 5.99 9.95
N GLY A 117 2.56 4.72 9.56
CA GLY A 117 3.31 4.20 8.40
C GLY A 117 4.80 3.92 8.64
N LYS A 118 5.44 4.64 9.57
CA LYS A 118 6.85 4.41 9.97
C LYS A 118 6.96 3.23 10.92
N GLU A 119 8.01 2.43 10.80
CA GLU A 119 8.37 1.46 11.84
C GLU A 119 8.84 2.20 13.10
N ILE A 120 8.50 1.66 14.27
CA ILE A 120 8.93 2.17 15.59
C ILE A 120 9.69 1.13 16.42
N LYS A 121 9.53 -0.16 16.08
CA LYS A 121 10.17 -1.31 16.73
C LYS A 121 9.99 -2.53 15.84
N TYR A 122 10.91 -3.48 15.88
CA TYR A 122 10.71 -4.81 15.32
C TYR A 122 11.19 -5.89 16.29
N LYS A 123 10.84 -7.15 16.00
CA LYS A 123 11.40 -8.33 16.66
C LYS A 123 11.64 -9.44 15.65
N ASN A 124 12.84 -10.03 15.65
CA ASN A 124 13.11 -11.28 14.94
C ASN A 124 12.64 -12.46 15.80
N LEU A 125 11.89 -13.38 15.20
CA LEU A 125 11.32 -14.54 15.87
C LEU A 125 12.26 -15.74 15.81
N ASP A 126 13.28 -15.70 16.66
CA ASP A 126 14.32 -16.71 16.85
C ASP A 126 13.82 -18.17 16.87
N LYS A 127 12.70 -18.43 17.55
CA LYS A 127 12.21 -19.80 17.83
C LYS A 127 11.49 -20.46 16.66
N ILE A 128 11.33 -19.80 15.51
CA ILE A 128 10.74 -20.46 14.32
C ILE A 128 11.50 -21.74 13.96
N TRP A 129 12.84 -21.73 14.04
CA TRP A 129 13.68 -22.86 13.67
C TRP A 129 13.52 -24.06 14.61
N THR A 130 13.45 -23.82 15.92
CA THR A 130 13.27 -24.89 16.92
C THR A 130 11.83 -25.41 17.00
N LEU A 131 10.85 -24.59 16.62
CA LEU A 131 9.43 -24.96 16.65
C LEU A 131 8.88 -25.52 15.34
N THR A 132 9.62 -25.52 14.22
CA THR A 132 9.10 -25.95 12.89
C THR A 132 8.60 -27.41 12.85
N ASN A 133 9.01 -28.26 13.81
CA ASN A 133 8.53 -29.64 13.93
C ASN A 133 7.23 -29.79 14.75
N ASP A 134 6.77 -28.74 15.42
CA ASP A 134 5.53 -28.71 16.19
C ASP A 134 4.67 -27.54 15.69
N GLU A 135 3.79 -27.84 14.71
CA GLU A 135 2.94 -26.84 14.06
C GLU A 135 2.10 -26.04 15.07
N LYS A 136 1.62 -26.68 16.14
CA LYS A 136 0.81 -25.99 17.15
C LYS A 136 1.66 -25.02 17.95
N LYS A 137 2.79 -25.45 18.53
CA LYS A 137 3.69 -24.56 19.28
C LYS A 137 4.24 -23.44 18.39
N PHE A 138 4.50 -23.71 17.12
CA PHE A 138 4.88 -22.69 16.14
C PHE A 138 3.77 -21.64 15.98
N LYS A 139 2.54 -22.05 15.66
CA LYS A 139 1.40 -21.13 15.47
C LYS A 139 1.09 -20.35 16.76
N ASP A 140 1.09 -21.02 17.92
CA ASP A 140 0.92 -20.38 19.25
C ASP A 140 2.00 -19.30 19.50
N TYR A 141 3.25 -19.53 19.12
CA TYR A 141 4.35 -18.58 19.26
C TYR A 141 4.20 -17.36 18.34
N ILE A 142 3.89 -17.56 17.04
CA ILE A 142 3.59 -16.44 16.12
C ILE A 142 2.42 -15.61 16.67
N ASN A 143 1.34 -16.27 17.11
CA ASN A 143 0.16 -15.60 17.67
C ASN A 143 0.49 -14.76 18.90
N LYS A 144 1.27 -15.30 19.84
CA LYS A 144 1.70 -14.57 21.04
C LYS A 144 2.48 -13.30 20.68
N GLU A 145 3.44 -13.40 19.77
CA GLU A 145 4.35 -12.30 19.43
C GLU A 145 3.65 -11.19 18.63
N VAL A 146 2.73 -11.55 17.72
CA VAL A 146 1.88 -10.60 16.98
C VAL A 146 0.88 -9.91 17.92
N LYS A 147 0.24 -10.65 18.84
CA LYS A 147 -0.69 -10.07 19.82
C LYS A 147 0.01 -9.10 20.77
N SER A 148 1.17 -9.48 21.30
CA SER A 148 2.00 -8.59 22.14
C SER A 148 2.41 -7.32 21.39
N SER A 149 2.74 -7.45 20.10
CA SER A 149 3.05 -6.31 19.22
C SER A 149 1.83 -5.42 18.91
N LEU A 150 0.60 -5.90 19.05
CA LEU A 150 -0.60 -5.06 19.01
C LEU A 150 -0.85 -4.32 20.34
N GLY A 151 -0.33 -4.82 21.45
CA GLY A 151 -0.46 -4.24 22.79
C GLY A 151 -1.43 -4.98 23.72
N GLY A 152 -1.47 -6.32 23.66
CA GLY A 152 -2.23 -7.17 24.58
C GLY A 152 -1.73 -8.60 24.64
#